data_AF-A0A4Y2EQD2-F1
#
_entry.id   AF-A0A4Y2EQD2-F1
#
_cell.length_a   1.000
_cell.length_b   1.000
_cell.length_c   1.000
_cell.angle_alpha   90.00
_cell.angle_beta   90.00
_cell.angle_gamma   90.00
#
_symmetry.space_group_name_H-M   'P 1'
#
loop_
_entity.id
_entity.type
_entity.pdbx_description
1 polymer ?
#
loop_
_entity_poly.entity_id
_entity_poly.type
_entity_poly.pdbx_seq_one_letter_code
_entity_poly.pdbx_strand_id
1 'polypeptide(L)'
;MWTDSKIVLHSIKNNPRKRKTFVQNRVVEIQEKASPEVWNHCPVCENPADKITRGLNVKYLVNDQVWWHGPPLLIQQDTSCVSSNDESDPDPLSIAS
;
A
#
# COMPACT_ATOMS: atom_id res chain seq x y z
N MET A 1 -9.43 -3.69 -2.05
CA MET A 1 -8.74 -3.39 -0.78
C MET A 1 -7.33 -2.88 -1.06
N TRP A 2 -6.76 -2.12 -0.13
CA TRP A 2 -5.53 -1.34 -0.35
C TRP A 2 -4.56 -1.47 0.80
N THR A 3 -3.26 -1.50 0.49
CA THR A 3 -2.17 -1.41 1.48
C THR A 3 -1.01 -0.63 0.90
N ASP A 4 -0.29 0.11 1.72
CA ASP A 4 0.95 0.81 1.37
C ASP A 4 2.21 -0.03 1.52
N SER A 5 2.10 -1.19 2.16
CA SER A 5 3.22 -2.11 2.30
C SER A 5 3.29 -3.07 1.12
N LYS A 6 4.26 -2.86 0.22
CA LYS A 6 4.57 -3.80 -0.87
C LYS A 6 4.88 -5.22 -0.34
N ILE A 7 5.49 -5.34 0.83
CA ILE A 7 5.80 -6.63 1.47
C ILE A 7 4.52 -7.33 1.91
N VAL A 8 3.58 -6.60 2.52
CA VAL A 8 2.27 -7.15 2.91
C VAL A 8 1.47 -7.53 1.67
N LEU A 9 1.39 -6.65 0.66
CA LEU A 9 0.71 -6.95 -0.60
C LEU A 9 1.27 -8.21 -1.27
N HIS A 10 2.60 -8.32 -1.35
CA HIS A 10 3.27 -9.50 -1.88
C HIS A 10 2.99 -10.76 -1.02
N SER A 11 2.82 -10.62 0.29
CA SER A 11 2.42 -11.75 1.15
C SER A 11 0.98 -12.18 0.88
N ILE A 12 0.06 -11.23 0.70
CA ILE A 12 -1.36 -11.51 0.40
C ILE A 12 -1.53 -12.13 -0.99
N LYS A 13 -0.79 -11.66 -2.00
CA LYS A 13 -0.91 -12.15 -3.38
C LYS A 13 -0.26 -13.51 -3.65
N ASN A 14 0.51 -14.05 -2.71
CA ASN A 14 1.27 -15.28 -2.90
C ASN A 14 0.82 -16.40 -1.97
N ASN A 15 1.35 -17.60 -2.22
CA ASN A 15 1.05 -18.77 -1.41
C ASN A 15 1.53 -18.60 0.04
N PRO A 16 0.64 -18.65 1.04
CA PRO A 16 0.98 -18.42 2.45
C PRO A 16 1.89 -19.51 3.05
N ARG A 17 1.93 -20.72 2.47
CA ARG A 17 2.77 -21.84 2.96
C ARG A 17 4.28 -21.55 2.93
N LYS A 18 4.70 -20.54 2.18
CA LYS A 18 6.12 -20.10 2.11
C LYS A 18 6.49 -19.12 3.23
N ARG A 19 5.56 -18.76 4.12
CA ARG A 19 5.77 -17.77 5.20
C ARG A 19 5.88 -18.46 6.56
N LYS A 20 6.46 -17.74 7.54
CA LYS A 20 6.46 -18.18 8.95
C LYS A 20 5.03 -18.31 9.47
N THR A 21 4.77 -19.23 10.39
CA THR A 21 3.44 -19.61 10.90
C THR A 21 2.55 -18.41 11.23
N PHE A 22 3.08 -17.40 11.92
CA PHE A 22 2.30 -16.20 12.26
C PHE A 22 1.78 -15.46 11.01
N VAL A 23 2.66 -15.20 10.04
CA VAL A 23 2.30 -14.51 8.79
C VAL A 23 1.42 -15.40 7.93
N GLN A 24 1.72 -16.70 7.85
CA GLN A 24 0.91 -17.67 7.12
C GLN A 24 -0.54 -17.65 7.61
N ASN A 25 -0.76 -17.77 8.92
CA ASN A 25 -2.11 -17.81 9.49
C ASN A 25 -2.89 -16.54 9.18
N ARG A 26 -2.25 -15.36 9.23
CA ARG A 26 -2.89 -14.08 8.89
C ARG A 26 -3.19 -13.95 7.40
N VAL A 27 -2.29 -14.40 6.53
CA VAL A 27 -2.54 -14.37 5.08
C VAL A 27 -3.68 -15.32 4.71
N VAL A 28 -3.75 -16.51 5.31
CA VAL A 28 -4.87 -17.45 5.10
C VAL A 28 -6.20 -16.79 5.49
N GLU A 29 -6.27 -16.20 6.68
CA GLU A 29 -7.49 -15.51 7.14
C GLU A 29 -7.90 -14.36 6.21
N ILE A 30 -6.94 -13.60 5.67
CA ILE A 30 -7.22 -12.53 4.70
C ILE A 30 -7.77 -13.13 3.39
N GLN A 31 -7.15 -14.19 2.88
CA GLN A 31 -7.53 -14.83 1.62
C GLN A 31 -8.90 -15.53 1.70
N GLU A 32 -9.29 -16.01 2.88
CA GLU A 32 -10.64 -16.55 3.13
C GLU A 32 -11.74 -15.48 3.08
N LYS A 33 -11.40 -14.24 3.46
CA LYS A 33 -12.35 -13.11 3.50
C LYS A 33 -12.44 -12.35 2.18
N ALA A 34 -11.37 -12.35 1.39
CA ALA A 34 -11.33 -11.66 0.12
C ALA A 34 -10.28 -12.25 -0.81
N SER A 35 -10.58 -12.26 -2.11
CA SER A 35 -9.64 -12.80 -3.09
C SER A 35 -8.35 -11.96 -3.15
N PRO A 36 -7.17 -12.57 -3.32
CA PRO A 36 -5.90 -11.85 -3.43
C PRO A 36 -5.87 -10.79 -4.54
N GLU A 37 -6.65 -10.99 -5.60
CA GLU A 37 -6.71 -10.14 -6.79
C GLU A 37 -7.30 -8.77 -6.50
N VAL A 38 -8.20 -8.66 -5.52
CA VAL A 38 -8.82 -7.38 -5.15
C VAL A 38 -7.92 -6.49 -4.28
N TRP A 39 -6.73 -6.96 -3.92
CA TRP A 39 -5.76 -6.17 -3.15
C TRP A 39 -4.81 -5.39 -4.06
N ASN A 40 -4.66 -4.10 -3.78
CA ASN A 40 -3.83 -3.19 -4.56
C ASN A 40 -2.88 -2.37 -3.66
N HIS A 41 -1.86 -1.78 -4.28
CA HIS A 41 -0.87 -0.94 -3.60
C HIS A 41 -1.30 0.53 -3.62
N CYS A 42 -1.39 1.17 -2.46
CA CYS A 42 -1.56 2.63 -2.33
C CYS A 42 -0.22 3.25 -1.91
N PRO A 43 0.29 4.31 -2.55
CA PRO A 43 1.46 5.02 -2.04
C PRO A 43 1.25 5.51 -0.59
N VAL A 44 2.34 5.56 0.20
CA VAL A 44 2.30 5.98 1.62
C VAL A 44 1.70 7.38 1.78
N CYS A 45 2.08 8.32 0.91
CA CYS A 45 1.57 9.70 0.92
C CYS A 45 0.05 9.80 0.70
N GLU A 46 -0.54 8.77 0.10
CA GLU A 46 -1.96 8.69 -0.21
C GLU A 46 -2.72 7.77 0.75
N ASN A 47 -2.04 7.09 1.67
CA ASN A 47 -2.68 6.26 2.68
C ASN A 47 -3.15 7.12 3.87
N PRO A 48 -4.46 7.42 4.03
CA PRO A 48 -4.94 8.21 5.16
C PRO A 48 -4.61 7.56 6.52
N ALA A 49 -4.48 6.23 6.59
CA ALA A 49 -4.13 5.52 7.82
C ALA A 49 -2.68 5.79 8.28
N ASP A 50 -1.75 6.08 7.36
CA ASP A 50 -0.37 6.43 7.71
C ASP A 50 -0.32 7.72 8.53
N LYS A 51 -1.14 8.72 8.18
CA LYS A 51 -1.20 10.01 8.90
C LYS A 51 -1.57 9.83 10.38
N ILE A 52 -2.58 9.01 10.68
CA ILE A 52 -2.99 8.77 12.07
C ILE A 52 -1.96 7.91 12.81
N THR A 53 -1.44 6.86 12.18
CA THR A 53 -0.47 5.97 12.84
C THR A 53 0.86 6.66 13.14
N ARG A 54 1.23 7.72 12.40
CA ARG A 54 2.37 8.60 12.71
C ARG A 54 2.09 9.68 13.76
N GLY A 55 0.85 9.81 14.23
CA GLY A 55 0.48 10.76 15.27
C GLY A 55 0.18 12.18 14.77
N LEU A 56 -0.48 12.32 13.62
CA LEU A 56 -0.97 13.62 13.17
C LEU A 56 -1.81 14.30 14.27
N ASN A 57 -1.51 15.55 14.57
CA ASN A 57 -2.27 16.32 15.56
C ASN A 57 -3.74 16.45 15.10
N VAL A 58 -4.68 16.25 16.03
CA VAL A 58 -6.13 16.36 15.78
C VAL A 58 -6.49 17.69 15.10
N LYS A 59 -5.82 18.79 15.45
CA LYS A 59 -6.05 20.11 14.84
C LYS A 59 -5.82 20.13 13.32
N TYR A 60 -4.85 19.35 12.84
CA TYR A 60 -4.60 19.20 11.40
C TYR A 60 -5.53 18.17 10.78
N LEU A 61 -5.84 17.09 11.49
CA LEU A 61 -6.75 16.05 11.03
C LEU A 61 -8.15 16.59 10.70
N VAL A 62 -8.67 17.55 11.48
CA VAL A 62 -9.99 18.16 11.23
C VAL A 62 -10.10 18.76 9.82
N ASN A 63 -9.00 19.27 9.26
CA ASN A 63 -8.98 19.90 7.93
C ASN A 63 -8.35 18.99 6.85
N ASP A 64 -8.01 17.74 7.17
CA ASP A 64 -7.29 16.85 6.25
C ASP A 64 -8.22 16.28 5.19
N GLN A 65 -8.06 16.77 3.95
CA GLN A 65 -8.93 16.37 2.84
C GLN A 65 -8.78 14.90 2.46
N VAL A 66 -7.57 14.35 2.54
CA VAL A 66 -7.30 12.94 2.19
C VAL A 66 -7.96 12.00 3.19
N TRP A 67 -8.00 12.38 4.48
CA TRP A 67 -8.68 11.61 5.50
C TRP A 67 -10.20 11.58 5.29
N TRP A 68 -10.82 12.74 5.07
CA TRP A 68 -12.28 12.85 4.99
C TRP A 68 -12.88 12.48 3.64
N HIS A 69 -12.18 12.80 2.55
CA HIS A 69 -12.67 12.59 1.19
C HIS A 69 -11.99 11.43 0.47
N GLY A 70 -10.91 10.90 1.05
CA GLY A 70 -10.08 9.88 0.42
C GLY A 70 -9.03 10.48 -0.52
N PRO A 71 -7.98 9.71 -0.85
CA PRO A 71 -6.98 10.12 -1.83
C PRO A 71 -7.56 10.08 -3.26
N PRO A 72 -7.10 10.98 -4.16
CA PRO A 72 -7.52 10.99 -5.57
C PRO A 72 -7.36 9.64 -6.27
N LEU A 73 -6.30 8.89 -5.96
CA LEU A 73 -6.07 7.55 -6.51
C LEU A 73 -7.24 6.59 -6.29
N LEU A 74 -7.88 6.63 -5.12
CA LEU A 74 -9.01 5.74 -4.81
C LEU A 74 -10.33 6.25 -5.41
N ILE A 75 -10.42 7.56 -5.68
CA ILE A 75 -11.61 8.20 -6.25
C ILE A 75 -11.59 8.08 -7.78
N GLN A 76 -10.42 8.21 -8.41
CA GLN A 76 -10.23 8.15 -9.86
C GLN A 76 -10.19 6.74 -10.42
N GLN A 77 -10.35 5.68 -9.64
CA GLN A 77 -10.44 4.34 -10.22
C GLN A 77 -11.77 4.03 -10.91
N ASP A 78 -12.77 4.90 -10.77
CA ASP A 78 -13.90 4.96 -11.70
C ASP A 78 -13.58 5.72 -13.00
N THR A 79 -12.40 6.36 -13.11
CA THR A 79 -11.90 7.07 -14.30
C THR A 79 -10.36 7.05 -14.38
N SER A 80 -9.79 5.94 -14.85
CA SER A 80 -8.38 5.73 -15.27
C SER A 80 -7.36 6.83 -14.90
N CYS A 81 -6.51 6.60 -13.90
CA CYS A 81 -5.37 7.48 -13.59
C CYS A 81 -4.04 6.92 -14.14
N VAL A 82 -3.32 7.79 -14.84
CA VAL A 82 -2.04 7.56 -15.54
C VAL A 82 -0.93 7.33 -14.52
N SER A 83 -0.18 6.25 -14.71
CA SER A 83 1.05 5.94 -13.99
C SER A 83 2.15 6.94 -14.32
N SER A 84 2.52 7.77 -13.34
CA SER A 84 3.80 8.49 -13.39
C SER A 84 4.92 7.47 -13.21
N ASN A 85 5.75 7.35 -14.25
CA ASN A 85 6.99 6.59 -14.21
C ASN A 85 7.97 7.28 -13.24
N ASP A 86 8.37 6.59 -12.18
CA ASP A 86 9.62 6.87 -11.49
C ASP A 86 10.60 5.73 -11.79
N GLU A 87 11.23 5.86 -12.95
CA GLU A 87 12.47 5.18 -13.31
C GLU A 87 13.63 6.08 -12.86
N SER A 88 14.36 5.66 -11.83
CA SER A 88 15.74 6.07 -11.53
C SER A 88 16.24 5.26 -10.32
N ASP A 89 16.61 4.00 -10.53
CA ASP A 89 17.50 3.28 -9.61
C ASP A 89 18.90 3.34 -10.24
N PRO A 90 19.93 3.96 -9.61
CA PRO A 90 21.26 3.99 -10.18
C PRO A 90 21.95 2.63 -10.03
N ASP A 91 22.53 2.15 -11.13
CA ASP A 91 23.25 0.90 -11.26
C ASP A 91 24.41 0.77 -10.23
N PRO A 92 24.46 -0.29 -9.40
CA PRO A 92 25.50 -0.45 -8.36
C PRO A 92 26.92 -0.74 -8.88
N LEU A 93 27.17 -0.80 -10.19
CA LEU A 93 28.46 -1.28 -10.74
C LEU A 93 29.38 -0.20 -11.33
N SER A 94 29.11 1.10 -11.13
CA SER A 94 29.99 2.17 -11.65
C SER A 94 31.12 2.63 -10.70
N ILE A 95 31.30 2.03 -9.52
CA ILE A 95 32.43 2.35 -8.62
C ILE A 95 33.48 1.23 -8.65
N ALA A 96 34.08 1.01 -9.82
CA ALA A 96 35.35 0.31 -9.93
C ALA A 96 35.97 0.58 -11.32
N SER A 97 36.66 1.72 -11.45
CA SER A 97 37.77 1.93 -12.40
C SER A 97 38.61 3.11 -11.94
#